data_AF-A0A516SJJ4-F1
#
_entry.id   AF-A0A516SJJ4-F1
#
_cell.length_a   1.000
_cell.length_b   1.000
_cell.length_c   1.000
_cell.angle_alpha   90.00
_cell.angle_beta   90.00
_cell.angle_gamma   90.00
#
_symmetry.space_group_name_H-M   'P 1'
#
loop_
_entity.id
_entity.type
_entity.pdbx_description
1 polymer ?
#
loop_
_entity_poly.entity_id
_entity_poly.type
_entity_poly.pdbx_seq_one_letter_code
_entity_poly.pdbx_strand_id
1 'polypeptide(L)'
;MDNRDNLTKSLFNNEVGLVCDGSHMFEGHYIDTSLAAELTGAMDGSRIDLRITATAASFLISHPVLLSKTERILHFDNGRFWMENHGLSIKKEKRKCGLGIRIFARQALAAKALGARRIVMPVAGGIQGAEQLDSELVWIKFGFISTLPFDIRARIGFSAGEFSNVRTLQQLFALPSGAQWWAENGHPFRMEFDTADNSYSWSTLTAYLNRKNITLYEH
;
A
#
# COMPACT_ATOMS: atom_id res chain seq x y z
N MET A 1 22.67 15.91 -10.73
CA MET A 1 22.20 16.67 -9.56
C MET A 1 20.96 15.97 -9.07
N ASP A 2 20.89 15.64 -7.79
CA ASP A 2 19.75 14.94 -7.21
C ASP A 2 18.48 15.79 -7.28
N ASN A 3 17.51 15.33 -8.07
CA ASN A 3 16.23 16.03 -8.33
C ASN A 3 15.11 15.60 -7.38
N ARG A 4 15.39 14.74 -6.39
CA ARG A 4 14.40 14.35 -5.38
C ARG A 4 14.00 15.55 -4.53
N ASP A 5 12.78 15.54 -4.01
CA ASP A 5 12.33 16.58 -3.08
C ASP A 5 13.03 16.46 -1.72
N ASN A 6 13.07 17.56 -0.94
CA ASN A 6 13.84 17.63 0.31
C ASN A 6 13.50 16.51 1.31
N LEU A 7 12.22 16.13 1.42
CA LEU A 7 11.80 15.09 2.37
C LEU A 7 12.24 13.70 1.89
N THR A 8 12.16 13.45 0.58
CA THR A 8 12.68 12.20 0.00
C THR A 8 14.19 12.09 0.22
N LYS A 9 14.94 13.18 -0.05
CA LYS A 9 16.39 13.26 0.16
C LYS A 9 16.81 13.03 1.60
N SER A 10 15.99 13.44 2.58
CA SER A 10 16.38 13.37 3.98
C SER A 10 16.00 12.06 4.68
N LEU A 11 15.12 11.23 4.09
CA LEU A 11 14.53 10.08 4.80
C LEU A 11 14.44 8.79 3.97
N PHE A 12 14.83 8.79 2.70
CA PHE A 12 14.61 7.64 1.81
C PHE A 12 15.85 7.35 0.94
N ASN A 13 16.97 7.05 1.59
CA ASN A 13 18.28 6.80 0.98
C ASN A 13 18.77 5.35 1.14
N ASN A 14 17.87 4.42 1.50
CA ASN A 14 18.19 3.01 1.76
C ASN A 14 19.08 2.78 3.00
N GLU A 15 19.13 3.73 3.93
CA GLU A 15 19.91 3.61 5.16
C GLU A 15 19.10 2.86 6.23
N VAL A 16 18.94 1.54 6.06
CA VAL A 16 18.15 0.69 6.96
C VAL A 16 18.99 -0.44 7.55
N GLY A 17 18.60 -0.92 8.73
CA GLY A 17 19.15 -2.14 9.32
C GLY A 17 18.36 -3.36 8.86
N LEU A 18 18.95 -4.21 8.03
CA LEU A 18 18.37 -5.49 7.64
C LEU A 18 18.88 -6.59 8.58
N VAL A 19 17.95 -7.30 9.22
CA VAL A 19 18.24 -8.48 10.05
C VAL A 19 17.56 -9.67 9.38
N CYS A 20 18.35 -10.68 9.01
CA CYS A 20 17.85 -11.91 8.42
C CYS A 20 18.38 -13.11 9.20
N ASP A 21 17.49 -14.04 9.53
CA ASP A 21 17.87 -15.34 10.07
C ASP A 21 17.69 -16.39 8.96
N GLY A 22 18.80 -16.79 8.34
CA GLY A 22 18.84 -17.78 7.27
C GLY A 22 19.18 -17.22 5.89
N SER A 23 18.41 -17.65 4.88
CA SER A 23 18.67 -17.32 3.47
C SER A 23 18.26 -15.88 3.16
N HIS A 24 19.05 -15.19 2.34
CA HIS A 24 18.67 -13.95 1.66
C HIS A 24 18.09 -14.20 0.25
N MET A 25 18.08 -15.46 -0.23
CA MET A 25 17.55 -15.83 -1.53
C MET A 25 16.07 -16.16 -1.44
N PHE A 26 15.25 -15.54 -2.29
CA PHE A 26 13.86 -15.90 -2.53
C PHE A 26 13.60 -15.96 -4.03
N GLU A 27 13.23 -17.14 -4.54
CA GLU A 27 12.81 -17.33 -5.94
C GLU A 27 13.80 -16.77 -6.98
N GLY A 28 15.10 -17.00 -6.73
CA GLY A 28 16.18 -16.55 -7.60
C GLY A 28 16.64 -15.11 -7.37
N HIS A 29 16.01 -14.37 -6.46
CA HIS A 29 16.40 -13.00 -6.11
C HIS A 29 17.15 -12.95 -4.78
N TYR A 30 18.31 -12.30 -4.76
CA TYR A 30 19.03 -11.97 -3.53
C TYR A 30 18.46 -10.70 -2.92
N ILE A 31 17.91 -10.81 -1.71
CA ILE A 31 17.34 -9.70 -0.95
C ILE A 31 18.42 -9.08 -0.09
N ASP A 32 19.10 -8.08 -0.66
CA ASP A 32 20.01 -7.21 0.08
C ASP A 32 19.28 -6.08 0.82
N THR A 33 20.04 -5.26 1.55
CA THR A 33 19.53 -4.11 2.30
C THR A 33 18.81 -3.10 1.41
N SER A 34 19.31 -2.84 0.20
CA SER A 34 18.76 -1.86 -0.73
C SER A 34 17.40 -2.33 -1.25
N LEU A 35 17.34 -3.57 -1.73
CA LEU A 35 16.12 -4.17 -2.22
C LEU A 35 15.07 -4.32 -1.12
N ALA A 36 15.50 -4.69 0.10
CA ALA A 36 14.59 -4.72 1.26
C ALA A 36 14.03 -3.33 1.56
N ALA A 37 14.86 -2.29 1.61
CA ALA A 37 14.41 -0.91 1.86
C ALA A 37 13.39 -0.44 0.81
N GLU A 38 13.65 -0.75 -0.46
CA GLU A 38 12.81 -0.39 -1.59
C GLU A 38 11.48 -1.15 -1.59
N LEU A 39 11.51 -2.48 -1.46
CA LEU A 39 10.32 -3.34 -1.39
C LEU A 39 9.41 -2.97 -0.22
N THR A 40 9.97 -2.54 0.89
CA THR A 40 9.17 -2.16 2.06
C THR A 40 8.79 -0.68 2.07
N GLY A 41 9.44 0.13 1.23
CA GLY A 41 9.37 1.59 1.30
C GLY A 41 9.88 2.14 2.64
N ALA A 42 10.84 1.44 3.29
CA ALA A 42 11.30 1.81 4.61
C ALA A 42 12.01 3.17 4.59
N MET A 43 11.80 3.95 5.65
CA MET A 43 12.54 5.20 5.88
C MET A 43 13.93 4.89 6.43
N ASP A 44 14.87 5.81 6.22
CA ASP A 44 16.20 5.75 6.83
C ASP A 44 16.08 5.64 8.36
N GLY A 45 16.95 4.82 8.96
CA GLY A 45 16.90 4.46 10.37
C GLY A 45 15.87 3.37 10.72
N SER A 46 15.16 2.80 9.74
CA SER A 46 14.27 1.67 9.99
C SER A 46 15.07 0.39 10.25
N ARG A 47 14.49 -0.51 11.07
CA ARG A 47 14.92 -1.90 11.16
C ARG A 47 13.92 -2.79 10.42
N ILE A 48 14.42 -3.67 9.58
CA ILE A 48 13.67 -4.65 8.80
C ILE A 48 14.11 -6.04 9.26
N ASP A 49 13.20 -6.79 9.88
CA ASP A 49 13.41 -8.21 10.18
C ASP A 49 12.85 -9.04 8.99
N LEU A 50 13.73 -9.70 8.25
CA LEU A 50 13.43 -10.53 7.07
C LEU A 50 13.31 -12.00 7.45
N ARG A 51 12.19 -12.62 7.08
CA ARG A 51 11.95 -14.05 7.17
C ARG A 51 11.55 -14.61 5.82
N ILE A 52 12.30 -15.58 5.34
CA ILE A 52 12.01 -16.29 4.09
C ILE A 52 11.44 -17.68 4.40
N THR A 53 10.41 -18.06 3.66
CA THR A 53 9.79 -19.39 3.66
C THR A 53 9.79 -19.93 2.22
N ALA A 54 9.30 -21.16 2.03
CA ALA A 54 9.19 -21.75 0.70
C ALA A 54 8.28 -20.98 -0.27
N THR A 55 7.35 -20.15 0.22
CA THR A 55 6.33 -19.49 -0.61
C THR A 55 6.29 -17.97 -0.44
N ALA A 56 7.02 -17.42 0.53
CA ALA A 56 6.98 -16.00 0.84
C ALA A 56 8.25 -15.49 1.51
N ALA A 57 8.60 -14.23 1.21
CA ALA A 57 9.50 -13.40 1.99
C ALA A 57 8.69 -12.35 2.77
N SER A 58 8.69 -12.45 4.10
CA SER A 58 8.05 -11.49 5.00
C SER A 58 9.08 -10.51 5.56
N PHE A 59 8.71 -9.23 5.55
CA PHE A 59 9.49 -8.12 6.03
C PHE A 59 8.71 -7.45 7.16
N LEU A 60 9.20 -7.55 8.39
CA LEU A 60 8.62 -6.86 9.54
C LEU A 60 9.42 -5.57 9.80
N ILE A 61 8.77 -4.42 9.62
CA ILE A 61 9.42 -3.11 9.66
C ILE A 61 9.07 -2.39 10.96
N SER A 62 10.10 -1.81 11.58
CA SER A 62 9.97 -0.93 12.75
C SER A 62 10.74 0.38 12.52
N HIS A 63 10.14 1.49 12.95
CA HIS A 63 10.75 2.82 12.85
C HIS A 63 10.10 3.77 13.88
N PRO A 64 10.83 4.71 14.50
CA PRO A 64 10.30 5.61 15.54
C PRO A 64 9.09 6.47 15.12
N VAL A 65 8.86 6.67 13.82
CA VAL A 65 7.71 7.43 13.28
C VAL A 65 6.44 6.58 13.16
N LEU A 66 6.56 5.25 13.19
CA LEU A 66 5.41 4.35 13.15
C LEU A 66 4.81 4.17 14.55
N LEU A 67 3.49 4.00 14.61
CA LEU A 67 2.76 3.70 15.84
C LEU A 67 2.93 2.23 16.27
N SER A 68 3.08 1.35 15.29
CA SER A 68 3.30 -0.08 15.48
C SER A 68 4.23 -0.59 14.38
N LYS A 69 4.76 -1.81 14.56
CA LYS A 69 5.39 -2.52 13.45
C LYS A 69 4.39 -2.70 12.30
N THR A 70 4.92 -2.76 11.09
CA THR A 70 4.16 -3.02 9.87
C THR A 70 4.81 -4.14 9.09
N GLU A 71 4.04 -4.88 8.30
CA GLU A 71 4.55 -6.03 7.57
C GLU A 71 4.28 -5.90 6.07
N ARG A 72 5.25 -6.36 5.29
CA ARG A 72 5.16 -6.52 3.84
C ARG A 72 5.50 -7.97 3.54
N ILE A 73 4.72 -8.61 2.68
CA ILE A 73 4.95 -10.00 2.33
C ILE A 73 5.03 -10.08 0.82
N LEU A 74 6.18 -10.49 0.30
CA LEU A 74 6.35 -10.84 -1.10
C LEU A 74 6.03 -12.33 -1.26
N HIS A 75 4.99 -12.64 -2.01
CA HIS A 75 4.56 -14.00 -2.29
C HIS A 75 5.00 -14.39 -3.69
N PHE A 76 5.24 -15.69 -3.88
CA PHE A 76 5.45 -16.27 -5.19
C PHE A 76 4.59 -17.52 -5.32
N ASP A 77 3.76 -17.54 -6.37
CA ASP A 77 2.93 -18.68 -6.70
C ASP A 77 2.81 -18.82 -8.21
N ASN A 78 2.91 -20.05 -8.72
CA ASN A 78 2.77 -20.38 -10.14
C ASN A 78 3.58 -19.46 -11.08
N GLY A 79 4.83 -19.15 -10.71
CA GLY A 79 5.72 -18.31 -11.52
C GLY A 79 5.43 -16.81 -11.43
N ARG A 80 4.65 -16.35 -10.43
CA ARG A 80 4.19 -14.96 -10.34
C ARG A 80 4.37 -14.38 -8.95
N PHE A 81 5.00 -13.21 -8.90
CA PHE A 81 5.07 -12.41 -7.69
C PHE A 81 3.80 -11.59 -7.46
N TRP A 82 3.45 -11.43 -6.19
CA TRP A 82 2.52 -10.41 -5.71
C TRP A 82 2.90 -10.01 -4.28
N MET A 83 2.55 -8.80 -3.87
CA MET A 83 2.83 -8.33 -2.51
C MET A 83 1.57 -8.16 -1.68
N GLU A 84 1.71 -8.29 -0.37
CA GLU A 84 0.68 -8.00 0.62
C GLU A 84 1.16 -6.99 1.66
N ASN A 85 0.33 -6.01 1.97
CA ASN A 85 0.59 -4.99 2.98
C ASN A 85 -0.26 -5.22 4.21
N HIS A 86 0.40 -5.28 5.36
CA HIS A 86 -0.23 -5.45 6.67
C HIS A 86 0.07 -4.24 7.55
N GLY A 87 -0.96 -3.41 7.74
CA GLY A 87 -0.91 -2.18 8.50
C GLY A 87 -0.06 -1.08 7.86
N LEU A 88 -0.28 0.15 8.31
CA LEU A 88 0.64 1.29 8.21
C LEU A 88 0.05 2.42 9.04
N SER A 89 0.57 2.60 10.24
CA SER A 89 0.06 3.61 11.17
C SER A 89 1.19 4.58 11.51
N ILE A 90 1.08 5.82 11.04
CA ILE A 90 2.06 6.88 11.30
C ILE A 90 1.62 7.67 12.53
N LYS A 91 2.57 8.00 13.42
CA LYS A 91 2.31 8.84 14.61
C LYS A 91 1.69 10.17 14.22
N LYS A 92 0.74 10.66 15.02
CA LYS A 92 -0.14 11.80 14.67
C LYS A 92 0.65 13.04 14.28
N GLU A 93 1.72 13.34 15.00
CA GLU A 93 2.65 14.46 14.79
C GLU A 93 3.51 14.35 13.52
N LYS A 94 3.53 13.19 12.86
CA LYS A 94 4.21 12.95 11.58
C LYS A 94 3.23 12.68 10.42
N ARG A 95 1.92 12.68 10.67
CA ARG A 95 0.89 12.55 9.62
C ARG A 95 0.84 13.82 8.75
N LYS A 96 0.23 13.70 7.57
CA LYS A 96 0.06 14.80 6.60
C LYS A 96 1.35 15.42 6.04
N CYS A 97 2.53 14.85 6.35
CA CYS A 97 3.82 15.24 5.78
C CYS A 97 4.17 14.50 4.48
N GLY A 98 3.29 13.64 3.96
CA GLY A 98 3.56 12.88 2.72
C GLY A 98 4.47 11.66 2.91
N LEU A 99 4.65 11.15 4.14
CA LEU A 99 5.43 9.95 4.41
C LEU A 99 4.75 8.68 3.88
N GLY A 100 3.46 8.49 4.16
CA GLY A 100 2.73 7.29 3.74
C GLY A 100 2.74 7.05 2.23
N ILE A 101 2.60 8.12 1.45
CA ILE A 101 2.69 8.04 -0.02
C ILE A 101 4.10 7.71 -0.50
N ARG A 102 5.16 8.23 0.14
CA ARG A 102 6.55 7.90 -0.23
C ARG A 102 6.88 6.45 0.08
N ILE A 103 6.47 5.97 1.26
CA ILE A 103 6.59 4.56 1.66
C ILE A 103 5.92 3.69 0.59
N PHE A 104 4.65 3.96 0.29
CA PHE A 104 3.91 3.14 -0.66
C PHE A 104 4.46 3.23 -2.09
N ALA A 105 4.79 4.42 -2.59
CA ALA A 105 5.21 4.60 -3.96
C ALA A 105 6.60 3.99 -4.24
N ARG A 106 7.52 4.05 -3.27
CA ARG A 106 8.80 3.31 -3.36
C ARG A 106 8.57 1.81 -3.43
N GLN A 107 7.71 1.28 -2.56
CA GLN A 107 7.30 -0.12 -2.63
C GLN A 107 6.70 -0.47 -4.00
N ALA A 108 5.79 0.34 -4.53
CA ALA A 108 5.12 0.08 -5.81
C ALA A 108 6.13 0.00 -6.98
N LEU A 109 7.12 0.88 -6.99
CA LEU A 109 8.21 0.88 -7.97
C LEU A 109 9.10 -0.37 -7.84
N ALA A 110 9.51 -0.70 -6.62
CA ALA A 110 10.33 -1.89 -6.36
C ALA A 110 9.60 -3.19 -6.70
N ALA A 111 8.35 -3.33 -6.27
CA ALA A 111 7.50 -4.48 -6.55
C ALA A 111 7.34 -4.68 -8.07
N LYS A 112 7.09 -3.60 -8.80
CA LYS A 112 7.01 -3.61 -10.27
C LYS A 112 8.32 -4.04 -10.91
N ALA A 113 9.46 -3.51 -10.45
CA ALA A 113 10.78 -3.88 -10.97
C ALA A 113 11.08 -5.37 -10.76
N LEU A 114 10.55 -5.95 -9.68
CA LEU A 114 10.60 -7.39 -9.37
C LEU A 114 9.57 -8.23 -10.15
N GLY A 115 8.75 -7.62 -11.01
CA GLY A 115 7.71 -8.32 -11.78
C GLY A 115 6.47 -8.69 -10.97
N ALA A 116 6.28 -8.14 -9.76
CA ALA A 116 5.05 -8.33 -9.02
C ALA A 116 3.89 -7.67 -9.76
N ARG A 117 2.79 -8.40 -9.98
CA ARG A 117 1.63 -7.90 -10.76
C ARG A 117 0.67 -7.03 -9.96
N ARG A 118 0.70 -7.17 -8.63
CA ARG A 118 -0.20 -6.45 -7.73
C ARG A 118 0.36 -6.34 -6.33
N ILE A 119 -0.10 -5.31 -5.62
CA ILE A 119 0.03 -5.15 -4.17
C ILE A 119 -1.37 -5.22 -3.60
N VAL A 120 -1.61 -6.07 -2.62
CA VAL A 120 -2.92 -6.23 -1.99
C VAL A 120 -2.87 -5.82 -0.52
N MET A 121 -3.99 -5.37 0.02
CA MET A 121 -4.10 -5.04 1.43
C MET A 121 -5.50 -5.30 1.97
N PRO A 122 -5.66 -5.61 3.26
CA PRO A 122 -6.97 -5.71 3.87
C PRO A 122 -7.59 -4.31 4.01
N VAL A 123 -8.86 -4.22 3.66
CA VAL A 123 -9.78 -3.17 4.07
C VAL A 123 -10.35 -3.59 5.41
N ALA A 124 -10.38 -2.66 6.39
CA ALA A 124 -10.88 -2.98 7.72
C ALA A 124 -12.37 -3.31 7.65
N GLY A 125 -13.13 -2.49 6.91
CA GLY A 125 -14.57 -2.66 6.70
C GLY A 125 -15.39 -2.45 7.97
N GLY A 126 -16.53 -1.76 7.84
CA GLY A 126 -17.28 -1.28 9.00
C GLY A 126 -16.46 -0.22 9.73
N ILE A 127 -16.79 1.04 9.49
CA ILE A 127 -16.04 2.17 10.07
C ILE A 127 -16.47 2.34 11.53
N GLN A 128 -15.56 2.06 12.47
CA GLN A 128 -15.77 2.34 13.90
C GLN A 128 -15.39 3.78 14.29
N GLY A 129 -15.01 4.62 13.34
CA GLY A 129 -14.76 6.05 13.56
C GLY A 129 -14.06 6.75 12.40
N ALA A 130 -14.04 8.09 12.43
CA ALA A 130 -13.52 8.92 11.34
C ALA A 130 -12.07 8.58 10.92
N GLU A 131 -11.21 8.16 11.86
CA GLU A 131 -9.82 7.81 11.54
C GLU A 131 -9.70 6.57 10.62
N GLN A 132 -10.61 5.59 10.73
CA GLN A 132 -10.61 4.41 9.87
C GLN A 132 -11.07 4.75 8.46
N LEU A 133 -12.11 5.59 8.34
CA LEU A 133 -12.57 6.11 7.05
C LEU A 133 -11.47 6.89 6.32
N ASP A 134 -10.78 7.78 7.04
CA ASP A 134 -9.66 8.55 6.48
C ASP A 134 -8.55 7.63 5.96
N SER A 135 -8.28 6.53 6.67
CA SER A 135 -7.26 5.56 6.29
C SER A 135 -7.62 4.82 5.00
N GLU A 136 -8.86 4.35 4.85
CA GLU A 136 -9.33 3.66 3.64
C GLU A 136 -9.37 4.60 2.42
N LEU A 137 -9.87 5.84 2.62
CA LEU A 137 -9.88 6.86 1.58
C LEU A 137 -8.48 7.26 1.10
N VAL A 138 -7.47 7.18 1.96
CA VAL A 138 -6.08 7.46 1.58
C VAL A 138 -5.57 6.44 0.57
N TRP A 139 -5.82 5.14 0.77
CA TRP A 139 -5.37 4.10 -0.15
C TRP A 139 -6.03 4.20 -1.52
N ILE A 140 -7.32 4.55 -1.54
CA ILE A 140 -8.04 4.88 -2.78
C ILE A 140 -7.37 6.02 -3.54
N LYS A 141 -7.00 7.10 -2.84
CA LYS A 141 -6.30 8.24 -3.44
C LYS A 141 -4.92 7.88 -3.98
N PHE A 142 -4.32 6.78 -3.51
CA PHE A 142 -3.04 6.27 -3.99
C PHE A 142 -3.19 5.31 -5.17
N GLY A 143 -4.41 5.01 -5.60
CA GLY A 143 -4.68 4.15 -6.76
C GLY A 143 -5.07 2.72 -6.42
N PHE A 144 -5.27 2.37 -5.14
CA PHE A 144 -5.88 1.09 -4.82
C PHE A 144 -7.32 1.06 -5.30
N ILE A 145 -7.68 -0.05 -5.93
CA ILE A 145 -9.03 -0.38 -6.40
C ILE A 145 -9.59 -1.49 -5.52
N SER A 146 -10.90 -1.50 -5.31
CA SER A 146 -11.54 -2.77 -4.94
C SER A 146 -12.90 -2.94 -5.56
N THR A 147 -13.07 -4.10 -6.17
CA THR A 147 -14.38 -4.61 -6.57
C THR A 147 -15.10 -5.06 -5.31
N LEU A 148 -16.26 -4.46 -5.03
CA LEU A 148 -17.06 -4.83 -3.87
C LEU A 148 -17.45 -6.32 -3.98
N PRO A 149 -17.28 -7.12 -2.92
CA PRO A 149 -17.75 -8.50 -2.86
C PRO A 149 -19.23 -8.64 -3.21
N PHE A 150 -19.64 -9.82 -3.67
CA PHE A 150 -21.01 -10.07 -4.14
C PHE A 150 -22.07 -9.73 -3.08
N ASP A 151 -21.83 -10.10 -1.84
CA ASP A 151 -22.71 -9.87 -0.70
C ASP A 151 -22.85 -8.38 -0.36
N ILE A 152 -21.77 -7.59 -0.43
CA ILE A 152 -21.86 -6.13 -0.32
C ILE A 152 -22.66 -5.55 -1.48
N ARG A 153 -22.38 -5.98 -2.72
CA ARG A 153 -23.15 -5.53 -3.90
C ARG A 153 -24.63 -5.90 -3.81
N ALA A 154 -24.95 -7.07 -3.26
CA ALA A 154 -26.33 -7.50 -3.06
C ALA A 154 -27.04 -6.59 -2.05
N ARG A 155 -26.41 -6.25 -0.92
CA ARG A 155 -26.94 -5.29 0.08
C ARG A 155 -27.14 -3.89 -0.51
N ILE A 156 -26.18 -3.42 -1.31
CA ILE A 156 -26.28 -2.18 -2.08
C ILE A 156 -27.47 -2.26 -3.05
N GLY A 157 -27.67 -3.38 -3.75
CA GLY A 157 -28.76 -3.57 -4.70
C GLY A 157 -30.16 -3.49 -4.07
N PHE A 158 -30.29 -3.83 -2.78
CA PHE A 158 -31.54 -3.61 -2.02
C PHE A 158 -31.74 -2.13 -1.64
N SER A 159 -30.68 -1.33 -1.68
CA SER A 159 -30.77 0.13 -1.50
C SER A 159 -31.20 0.75 -2.83
N ALA A 160 -32.45 1.21 -2.91
CA ALA A 160 -32.98 1.87 -4.12
C ALA A 160 -32.17 3.15 -4.46
N GLY A 161 -32.17 3.54 -5.75
CA GLY A 161 -31.59 4.81 -6.20
C GLY A 161 -30.12 4.72 -6.63
N GLU A 162 -29.32 5.72 -6.23
CA GLU A 162 -27.95 5.98 -6.73
C GLU A 162 -26.94 4.85 -6.45
N PHE A 163 -27.29 3.94 -5.54
CA PHE A 163 -26.47 2.79 -5.14
C PHE A 163 -26.49 1.63 -6.14
N SER A 164 -27.54 1.49 -6.95
CA SER A 164 -27.80 0.30 -7.81
C SER A 164 -26.65 -0.10 -8.76
N ASN A 165 -25.84 0.87 -9.20
CA ASN A 165 -24.74 0.66 -10.14
C ASN A 165 -23.35 0.67 -9.49
N VAL A 166 -23.26 0.76 -8.16
CA VAL A 166 -21.98 0.74 -7.46
C VAL A 166 -21.37 -0.67 -7.56
N ARG A 167 -20.14 -0.74 -8.04
CA ARG A 167 -19.34 -1.96 -8.20
C ARG A 167 -18.03 -1.91 -7.44
N THR A 168 -17.54 -0.71 -7.13
CA THR A 168 -16.26 -0.53 -6.45
C THR A 168 -16.39 0.34 -5.20
N LEU A 169 -15.43 0.20 -4.28
CA LEU A 169 -15.39 1.02 -3.07
C LEU A 169 -15.20 2.52 -3.40
N GLN A 170 -14.51 2.81 -4.51
CA GLN A 170 -14.31 4.16 -5.04
C GLN A 170 -15.63 4.79 -5.47
N GLN A 171 -16.44 4.03 -6.22
CA GLN A 171 -17.77 4.47 -6.64
C GLN A 171 -18.68 4.67 -5.43
N LEU A 172 -18.59 3.78 -4.44
CA LEU A 172 -19.35 3.92 -3.20
C LEU A 172 -19.02 5.24 -2.52
N PHE A 173 -17.75 5.52 -2.23
CA PHE A 173 -17.35 6.76 -1.54
C PHE A 173 -17.49 8.03 -2.38
N ALA A 174 -17.70 7.92 -3.69
CA ALA A 174 -18.03 9.08 -4.53
C ALA A 174 -19.48 9.55 -4.33
N LEU A 175 -20.36 8.71 -3.76
CA LEU A 175 -21.74 9.08 -3.46
C LEU A 175 -21.84 9.89 -2.15
N PRO A 176 -22.75 10.89 -2.06
CA PRO A 176 -22.91 11.70 -0.85
C PRO A 176 -23.13 10.89 0.45
N SER A 177 -23.83 9.77 0.38
CA SER A 177 -24.13 8.88 1.52
C SER A 177 -23.30 7.60 1.55
N GLY A 178 -22.34 7.45 0.64
CA GLY A 178 -21.56 6.22 0.51
C GLY A 178 -20.67 5.90 1.70
N ALA A 179 -20.06 6.93 2.30
CA ALA A 179 -19.23 6.76 3.50
C ALA A 179 -20.06 6.29 4.71
N GLN A 180 -21.27 6.85 4.88
CA GLN A 180 -22.19 6.41 5.92
C GLN A 180 -22.67 4.97 5.66
N TRP A 181 -23.07 4.66 4.42
CA TRP A 181 -23.49 3.31 4.06
C TRP A 181 -22.39 2.29 4.35
N TRP A 182 -21.14 2.60 3.99
CA TRP A 182 -19.99 1.76 4.25
C TRP A 182 -19.72 1.56 5.75
N ALA A 183 -19.93 2.61 6.56
CA ALA A 183 -19.78 2.51 8.01
C ALA A 183 -20.77 1.51 8.64
N GLU A 184 -22.01 1.51 8.15
CA GLU A 184 -23.10 0.70 8.69
C GLU A 184 -23.11 -0.74 8.13
N ASN A 185 -22.67 -0.93 6.88
CA ASN A 185 -22.88 -2.19 6.14
C ASN A 185 -21.59 -2.85 5.64
N GLY A 186 -20.47 -2.14 5.67
CA GLY A 186 -19.19 -2.65 5.19
C GLY A 186 -18.64 -3.75 6.08
N HIS A 187 -17.83 -4.63 5.48
CA HIS A 187 -17.05 -5.64 6.19
C HIS A 187 -15.69 -5.83 5.52
N PRO A 188 -14.71 -6.41 6.22
CA PRO A 188 -13.36 -6.56 5.68
C PRO A 188 -13.35 -7.34 4.35
N PHE A 189 -12.55 -6.87 3.40
CA PHE A 189 -12.18 -7.57 2.16
C PHE A 189 -10.81 -7.05 1.67
N ARG A 190 -10.34 -7.43 0.47
CA ARG A 190 -9.07 -6.95 -0.09
C ARG A 190 -9.20 -5.80 -1.11
N MET A 191 -8.32 -4.82 -1.00
CA MET A 191 -8.00 -3.85 -2.05
C MET A 191 -6.74 -4.26 -2.79
N GLU A 192 -6.65 -3.87 -4.05
CA GLU A 192 -5.54 -4.22 -4.93
C GLU A 192 -5.03 -2.98 -5.65
N PHE A 193 -3.71 -2.90 -5.80
CA PHE A 193 -3.02 -1.95 -6.63
C PHE A 193 -2.35 -2.72 -7.77
N ASP A 194 -2.76 -2.45 -9.00
CA ASP A 194 -2.18 -3.04 -10.22
C ASP A 194 -0.88 -2.31 -10.59
N THR A 195 0.20 -3.05 -10.79
CA THR A 195 1.54 -2.50 -11.07
C THR A 195 1.82 -2.30 -12.57
N ALA A 196 0.92 -2.75 -13.45
CA ALA A 196 1.08 -2.58 -14.90
C ALA A 196 1.13 -1.08 -15.27
N ASP A 197 1.97 -0.73 -16.25
CA ASP A 197 2.23 0.68 -16.67
C ASP A 197 0.97 1.45 -17.05
N ASN A 198 0.03 0.78 -17.70
CA ASN A 198 -1.22 1.37 -18.20
C ASN A 198 -2.42 1.11 -17.27
N SER A 199 -2.19 0.62 -16.06
CA SER A 199 -3.27 0.39 -15.11
C SER A 199 -3.82 1.71 -14.55
N TYR A 200 -5.09 1.66 -14.13
CA TYR A 200 -5.70 2.76 -13.38
C TYR A 200 -4.92 3.08 -12.10
N SER A 201 -4.46 2.04 -11.40
CA SER A 201 -3.69 2.15 -10.17
C SER A 201 -2.41 2.96 -10.37
N TRP A 202 -1.62 2.59 -11.38
CA TRP A 202 -0.39 3.29 -11.72
C TRP A 202 -0.63 4.74 -12.12
N SER A 203 -1.59 4.96 -13.01
CA SER A 203 -1.96 6.31 -13.48
C SER A 203 -2.40 7.22 -12.32
N THR A 204 -3.18 6.68 -11.37
CA THR A 204 -3.64 7.42 -10.19
C THR A 204 -2.49 7.76 -9.26
N LEU A 205 -1.58 6.81 -9.01
CA LEU A 205 -0.40 7.03 -8.19
C LEU A 205 0.49 8.14 -8.79
N THR A 206 0.81 8.05 -10.08
CA THR A 206 1.63 9.05 -10.79
C THR A 206 0.97 10.43 -10.76
N ALA A 207 -0.33 10.53 -11.03
CA ALA A 207 -1.06 11.79 -10.95
C ALA A 207 -1.03 12.37 -9.52
N TYR A 208 -1.14 11.53 -8.50
CA TYR A 208 -1.05 11.95 -7.10
C TYR A 208 0.35 12.51 -6.76
N LEU A 209 1.40 11.79 -7.13
CA LEU A 209 2.80 12.20 -6.90
C LEU A 209 3.11 13.53 -7.60
N ASN A 210 2.72 13.67 -8.87
CA ASN A 210 2.91 14.89 -9.66
C ASN A 210 2.19 16.09 -9.03
N ARG A 211 0.91 15.93 -8.66
CA ARG A 211 0.14 16.99 -7.99
C ARG A 211 0.75 17.43 -6.65
N LYS A 212 1.47 16.53 -5.99
CA LYS A 212 2.15 16.80 -4.71
C LYS A 212 3.62 17.19 -4.87
N ASN A 213 4.13 17.30 -6.11
CA ASN A 213 5.53 17.56 -6.41
C ASN A 213 6.48 16.62 -5.65
N ILE A 214 6.14 15.32 -5.61
CA ILE A 214 6.94 14.28 -4.96
C ILE A 214 7.79 13.57 -6.02
N THR A 215 9.10 13.61 -5.85
CA THR A 215 10.06 12.95 -6.74
C THR A 215 10.86 11.94 -5.94
N LEU A 216 10.80 10.66 -6.33
CA LEU A 216 11.38 9.54 -5.57
C LEU A 216 12.78 9.13 -6.00
N TYR A 217 13.08 9.21 -7.30
CA TYR A 217 14.32 8.75 -7.91
C TYR A 217 14.82 9.80 -8.91
N GLU A 218 16.10 9.70 -9.26
CA GLU A 218 16.66 10.42 -10.40
C GLU A 218 16.14 9.79 -11.71
N HIS A 219 15.86 10.61 -12.72
CA HIS A 219 15.52 10.16 -14.07
C HIS A 219 16.78 9.96 -14.90
#